data_AF-Y0KI68-F1
#
_entry.id   AF-Y0KI68-F1
#
_cell.length_a   1.000
_cell.length_b   1.000
_cell.length_c   1.000
_cell.angle_alpha   90.00
_cell.angle_beta   90.00
_cell.angle_gamma   90.00
#
_symmetry.space_group_name_H-M   'P 1'
#
loop_
_entity.id
_entity.type
_entity.pdbx_description
1 polymer ?
#
loop_
_entity_poly.entity_id
_entity_poly.type
_entity_poly.pdbx_seq_one_letter_code
_entity_poly.pdbx_strand_id
1 'polypeptide(L)'
;MSKEVVNKDEIKTFLTEIFTKEKNIPAEKLTAEQALKDLDIDSFGFLEVIFSIEHQYNISFPKNYEHIVTVQDLVNVTHDLIAAKN
;
A
#
# COMPACT_ATOMS: atom_id res chain seq x y z
N MET A 1 22.25 -14.00 4.82
CA MET A 1 21.51 -13.28 3.76
C MET A 1 20.08 -13.21 4.24
N SER A 2 19.69 -12.03 4.69
CA SER A 2 18.46 -11.79 5.45
C SER A 2 17.26 -12.13 4.57
N LYS A 3 16.45 -13.08 5.00
CA LYS A 3 15.11 -13.26 4.43
C LYS A 3 14.37 -11.96 4.77
N GLU A 4 14.23 -11.07 3.80
CA GLU A 4 13.37 -9.90 3.90
C GLU A 4 11.92 -10.41 3.98
N VAL A 5 11.54 -10.87 5.16
CA VAL A 5 10.14 -10.93 5.56
C VAL A 5 9.77 -9.46 5.69
N VAL A 6 9.25 -8.89 4.61
CA VAL A 6 8.75 -7.52 4.64
C VAL A 6 7.60 -7.51 5.63
N ASN A 7 7.86 -7.00 6.84
CA ASN A 7 6.85 -6.92 7.89
C ASN A 7 5.78 -5.90 7.50
N LYS A 8 4.56 -6.09 8.03
CA LYS A 8 3.45 -5.14 7.82
C LYS A 8 3.80 -3.71 8.24
N ASP A 9 4.70 -3.56 9.22
CA ASP A 9 5.20 -2.27 9.70
C ASP A 9 6.02 -1.51 8.64
N GLU A 10 6.85 -2.22 7.86
CA GLU A 10 7.63 -1.63 6.76
C GLU A 10 6.71 -1.16 5.64
N ILE A 11 5.73 -2.00 5.27
CA ILE A 11 4.73 -1.66 4.24
C ILE A 11 3.90 -0.46 4.70
N LYS A 12 3.48 -0.43 5.97
CA LYS A 12 2.76 0.71 6.54
C LYS A 12 3.59 1.98 6.48
N THR A 13 4.86 1.91 6.84
CA THR A 13 5.76 3.06 6.80
C THR A 13 5.92 3.58 5.37
N PHE A 14 6.17 2.68 4.42
CA PHE A 14 6.31 3.01 3.00
C PHE A 14 5.03 3.63 2.42
N LEU A 15 3.87 3.02 2.67
CA LEU A 15 2.58 3.58 2.28
C LEU A 15 2.36 4.95 2.91
N THR A 16 2.67 5.10 4.20
CA THR A 16 2.54 6.38 4.90
C THR A 16 3.39 7.44 4.23
N GLU A 17 4.63 7.13 3.85
CA GLU A 17 5.51 8.04 3.11
C GLU A 17 4.94 8.42 1.75
N ILE A 18 4.41 7.47 0.97
CA ILE A 18 3.79 7.77 -0.33
C ILE A 18 2.60 8.69 -0.12
N PHE A 19 1.68 8.36 0.79
CA PHE A 19 0.48 9.16 1.01
C PHE A 19 0.79 10.54 1.61
N THR A 20 1.80 10.68 2.48
CA THR A 20 2.24 12.00 2.98
C THR A 20 2.96 12.81 1.91
N LYS A 21 3.85 12.21 1.12
CA LYS A 21 4.65 12.93 0.11
C LYS A 21 3.86 13.24 -1.15
N GLU A 22 3.14 12.26 -1.69
CA GLU A 22 2.46 12.37 -2.99
C GLU A 22 1.07 12.95 -2.87
N LYS A 23 0.35 12.62 -1.78
CA LYS A 23 -1.04 13.04 -1.59
C LYS A 23 -1.20 14.12 -0.52
N ASN A 24 -0.12 14.52 0.15
CA ASN A 24 -0.15 15.50 1.24
C ASN A 24 -1.13 15.12 2.37
N ILE A 25 -1.39 13.81 2.55
CA ILE A 25 -2.30 13.31 3.56
C ILE A 25 -1.53 13.20 4.87
N PRO A 26 -2.00 13.79 5.99
CA PRO A 26 -1.33 13.64 7.27
C PRO A 26 -1.35 12.18 7.74
N ALA A 27 -0.23 11.70 8.27
CA ALA A 27 -0.09 10.34 8.82
C ALA A 27 -1.16 10.01 9.87
N GLU A 28 -1.65 11.03 10.59
CA GLU A 28 -2.73 10.91 11.57
C GLU A 28 -4.07 10.47 10.96
N LYS A 29 -4.30 10.78 9.67
CA LYS A 29 -5.47 10.31 8.92
C LYS A 29 -5.23 8.96 8.26
N LEU A 30 -3.98 8.50 8.14
CA LEU A 30 -3.65 7.20 7.56
C LEU A 30 -3.86 6.10 8.59
N THR A 31 -5.12 5.90 8.99
CA THR A 31 -5.50 4.79 9.85
C THR A 31 -5.78 3.55 9.01
N ALA A 32 -5.50 2.38 9.58
CA ALA A 32 -5.73 1.08 8.95
C ALA A 32 -7.17 0.89 8.47
N GLU A 33 -8.13 1.40 9.25
CA GLU A 33 -9.57 1.26 8.99
C GLU A 33 -10.08 2.32 8.01
N GLN A 34 -9.27 3.35 7.70
CA GLN A 34 -9.70 4.42 6.82
C GLN A 34 -9.83 3.93 5.38
N ALA A 35 -10.95 4.30 4.76
CA ALA A 35 -11.17 4.05 3.35
C ALA A 35 -10.26 4.96 2.52
N LEU A 36 -9.63 4.41 1.48
CA LEU A 36 -8.80 5.18 0.55
C LEU A 36 -9.59 6.32 -0.10
N LYS A 37 -10.88 6.07 -0.37
CA LYS A 37 -11.83 7.08 -0.88
C LYS A 37 -12.08 8.24 0.07
N ASP A 38 -12.00 8.01 1.38
CA ASP A 38 -12.18 9.06 2.41
C ASP A 38 -10.93 9.95 2.53
N LEU A 39 -9.79 9.43 2.11
CA LEU A 39 -8.50 10.11 2.08
C LEU A 39 -8.29 10.97 0.83
N ASP A 40 -9.35 11.22 0.05
CA ASP A 40 -9.29 11.93 -1.23
C ASP A 40 -8.33 11.25 -2.24
N ILE A 41 -8.14 9.92 -2.10
CA ILE A 41 -7.31 9.16 -3.03
C ILE A 41 -8.18 8.75 -4.21
N ASP A 42 -8.06 9.50 -5.31
CA ASP A 42 -8.62 9.11 -6.59
C ASP A 42 -8.00 7.82 -7.14
N SER A 43 -8.69 7.17 -8.09
CA SER A 43 -8.20 5.97 -8.79
C SER A 43 -6.78 6.15 -9.34
N PHE A 44 -6.42 7.36 -9.79
CA PHE A 44 -5.06 7.64 -10.28
C PHE A 44 -4.02 7.60 -9.15
N GLY A 45 -4.32 8.23 -8.01
CA GLY A 45 -3.42 8.24 -6.88
C GLY A 45 -3.20 6.86 -6.27
N PHE A 46 -4.24 6.04 -6.32
CA PHE A 46 -4.13 4.64 -5.92
C PHE A 46 -3.23 3.82 -6.87
N LEU A 47 -3.31 4.08 -8.19
CA LEU A 47 -2.43 3.44 -9.17
C LEU A 47 -0.95 3.82 -8.96
N GLU A 48 -0.65 5.08 -8.68
CA GLU A 48 0.72 5.54 -8.38
C GLU A 48 1.32 4.81 -7.17
N VAL A 49 0.50 4.63 -6.12
CA VAL A 49 0.87 3.88 -4.92
C VAL A 49 1.15 2.42 -5.28
N ILE A 50 0.23 1.76 -6.00
CA ILE A 50 0.42 0.37 -6.45
C ILE A 50 1.71 0.23 -7.27
N PHE A 51 1.93 1.08 -8.27
CA PHE A 51 3.12 1.02 -9.10
C PHE A 51 4.40 1.20 -8.29
N SER A 52 4.40 2.10 -7.31
CA SER A 52 5.54 2.31 -6.42
C SER A 52 5.84 1.06 -5.60
N ILE A 53 4.82 0.37 -5.08
CA ILE A 53 4.96 -0.89 -4.35
C ILE A 53 5.44 -2.02 -5.28
N GLU A 54 4.82 -2.17 -6.45
CA GLU A 54 5.21 -3.16 -7.45
C GLU A 54 6.69 -3.00 -7.82
N HIS A 55 7.13 -1.77 -8.06
CA HIS A 55 8.52 -1.47 -8.40
C HIS A 55 9.47 -1.71 -7.22
N GLN A 56 9.10 -1.26 -6.01
CA GLN A 56 9.91 -1.37 -4.80
C GLN A 56 10.14 -2.82 -4.37
N TYR A 57 9.07 -3.62 -4.35
CA TYR A 57 9.11 -5.02 -3.90
C TYR A 57 9.21 -6.03 -5.04
N ASN A 58 9.22 -5.53 -6.28
CA ASN A 58 9.25 -6.33 -7.50
C ASN A 58 8.12 -7.38 -7.50
N ILE A 59 6.92 -6.97 -7.10
CA ILE A 59 5.70 -7.78 -7.07
C ILE A 59 4.75 -7.32 -8.19
N SER A 60 3.70 -8.09 -8.44
CA SER A 60 2.63 -7.68 -9.36
C SER A 60 1.28 -7.75 -8.67
N PHE A 61 0.56 -6.64 -8.67
CA PHE A 61 -0.79 -6.60 -8.11
C PHE A 61 -1.80 -7.22 -9.08
N PRO A 62 -2.80 -7.96 -8.55
CA PRO A 62 -3.88 -8.45 -9.39
C PRO A 62 -4.66 -7.26 -9.96
N LYS A 63 -5.15 -7.39 -11.20
CA LYS A 63 -5.99 -6.35 -11.85
C LYS A 63 -7.30 -6.06 -11.11
N ASN A 64 -7.69 -6.92 -10.19
CA ASN A 64 -8.89 -6.81 -9.37
C ASN A 64 -8.59 -6.08 -8.06
N TYR A 65 -8.28 -4.79 -8.14
CA TYR A 65 -8.07 -3.92 -6.98
C TYR A 65 -9.37 -3.44 -6.34
N GLU A 66 -10.54 -3.83 -6.88
CA GLU A 66 -11.86 -3.38 -6.42
C GLU A 66 -12.16 -3.79 -4.97
N HIS A 67 -11.48 -4.83 -4.48
CA HIS A 67 -11.58 -5.30 -3.09
C HIS A 67 -10.78 -4.41 -2.12
N ILE A 68 -9.84 -3.62 -2.63
CA ILE A 68 -8.97 -2.76 -1.83
C ILE A 68 -9.71 -1.47 -1.50
N VAL A 69 -10.42 -1.48 -0.38
CA VAL A 69 -11.22 -0.34 0.08
C VAL A 69 -10.46 0.51 1.12
N THR A 70 -9.67 -0.13 1.98
CA THR A 70 -8.99 0.52 3.11
C THR A 70 -7.47 0.41 3.02
N VAL A 71 -6.77 1.26 3.78
CA VAL A 71 -5.30 1.21 3.88
C VAL A 71 -4.85 -0.16 4.40
N GLN A 72 -5.56 -0.75 5.36
CA GLN A 72 -5.22 -2.08 5.88
C GLN A 72 -5.38 -3.18 4.84
N ASP A 73 -6.37 -3.07 3.95
CA ASP A 73 -6.55 -4.03 2.86
C ASP A 73 -5.35 -3.95 1.90
N LEU A 74 -4.95 -2.75 1.51
CA LEU A 74 -3.77 -2.52 0.69
C LEU A 74 -2.50 -3.10 1.33
N VAL A 75 -2.27 -2.85 2.62
CA VAL A 75 -1.14 -3.43 3.38
C VAL A 75 -1.18 -4.95 3.37
N ASN A 76 -2.37 -5.54 3.61
CA ASN A 76 -2.52 -6.98 3.67
C ASN A 76 -2.26 -7.64 2.31
N VAL A 77 -2.83 -7.09 1.23
CA VAL A 77 -2.62 -7.59 -0.14
C VAL A 77 -1.14 -7.46 -0.52
N THR A 78 -0.52 -6.31 -0.24
CA THR A 78 0.92 -6.11 -0.47
C THR A 78 1.76 -7.18 0.25
N HIS A 79 1.49 -7.37 1.54
CA HIS A 79 2.20 -8.34 2.36
C HIS A 79 2.01 -9.77 1.83
N ASP A 80 0.78 -10.13 1.46
CA ASP A 80 0.46 -11.45 0.92
C ASP A 80 1.19 -11.70 -0.41
N LEU A 81 1.23 -10.72 -1.31
CA LEU A 81 1.94 -10.82 -2.58
C LEU A 81 3.46 -10.97 -2.39
N ILE A 82 4.05 -10.23 -1.46
CA ILE A 82 5.49 -10.35 -1.14
C ILE A 82 5.78 -11.72 -0.52
N ALA A 83 4.93 -12.18 0.39
CA ALA A 83 5.06 -13.48 1.03
C ALA A 83 4.87 -14.63 0.04
N ALA A 84 3.90 -14.53 -0.87
CA ALA A 84 3.59 -15.53 -1.89
C ALA A 84 4.67 -15.63 -2.98
N LYS A 85 5.44 -14.55 -3.20
CA LYS A 85 6.59 -14.56 -4.11
C LYS A 85 7.80 -15.33 -3.55
N ASN A 86 7.91 -15.48 -2.22
CA ASN A 86 9.06 -16.09 -1.53
C ASN A 86 8.90 -17.60 -1.28
#